data_AF-A0A1D6NZ57-F1
#
_entry.id   AF-A0A1D6NZ57-F1
#
_cell.length_a   1.000
_cell.length_b   1.000
_cell.length_c   1.000
_cell.angle_alpha   90.00
_cell.angle_beta   90.00
_cell.angle_gamma   90.00
#
_symmetry.space_group_name_H-M   'P 1'
#
loop_
_entity.id
_entity.type
_entity.pdbx_description
1 polymer ?
#
loop_
_entity_poly.entity_id
_entity_poly.type
_entity_poly.pdbx_seq_one_letter_code
_entity_poly.pdbx_strand_id
1 'polypeptide(L)'
;MRTCAERMCMPAPSIEQFIDAVKQTVLANKRWIPPTGKGSLYIRPLLMGSGAVLGLAPASEYAFIIFVSLVGNYFKVGTSCFKI
;
A
#
# COMPACT_ATOMS: atom_id res chain seq x y z
N MET A 1 -1.23 -5.98 -7.08
CA MET A 1 -0.06 -6.57 -6.40
C MET A 1 0.39 -7.86 -7.07
N ARG A 2 -0.46 -8.91 -7.16
CA ARG A 2 -0.09 -10.22 -7.75
C ARG A 2 0.63 -10.15 -9.11
N THR A 3 0.05 -9.47 -10.10
CA THR A 3 0.65 -9.34 -11.45
C THR A 3 2.02 -8.66 -11.42
N CYS A 4 2.21 -7.66 -10.55
CA CYS A 4 3.51 -7.00 -10.40
C CYS A 4 4.53 -7.92 -9.71
N ALA A 5 4.10 -8.65 -8.68
CA ALA A 5 4.95 -9.61 -7.98
C ALA A 5 5.44 -10.73 -8.91
N GLU A 6 4.55 -11.28 -9.74
CA GLU A 6 4.88 -12.27 -10.77
C GLU A 6 5.93 -11.72 -11.76
N ARG A 7 5.72 -10.50 -12.27
CA ARG A 7 6.69 -9.84 -13.17
C ARG A 7 8.05 -9.59 -12.50
N MET A 8 8.08 -9.44 -11.19
CA MET A 8 9.29 -9.18 -10.39
C MET A 8 9.88 -10.46 -9.78
N CYS A 9 9.39 -11.64 -10.13
CA CYS A 9 9.79 -12.94 -9.56
C CYS A 9 9.69 -12.96 -8.02
N MET A 10 8.61 -12.39 -7.47
CA MET A 10 8.35 -12.33 -6.03
C MET A 10 7.11 -13.17 -5.66
N PRO A 11 7.13 -13.88 -4.51
CA PRO A 11 5.95 -14.55 -3.99
C PRO A 11 4.95 -13.52 -3.48
N ALA A 12 3.76 -13.46 -4.09
CA ALA A 12 2.67 -12.60 -3.61
C ALA A 12 1.94 -13.23 -2.42
N PRO A 13 1.44 -12.43 -1.45
CA PRO A 13 0.54 -12.95 -0.43
C PRO A 13 -0.75 -13.50 -1.05
N SER A 14 -1.40 -14.42 -0.34
CA SER A 14 -2.75 -14.87 -0.71
C SER A 14 -3.76 -13.72 -0.64
N ILE A 15 -4.94 -13.88 -1.24
CA ILE A 15 -5.99 -12.84 -1.15
C ILE A 15 -6.39 -12.65 0.30
N GLU A 16 -6.54 -13.74 1.04
CA GLU A 16 -6.94 -13.79 2.43
C GLU A 16 -5.92 -13.06 3.30
N GLN A 17 -4.63 -13.38 3.15
CA GLN A 17 -3.53 -12.70 3.86
C GLN A 17 -3.51 -11.20 3.56
N PHE A 18 -3.68 -10.81 2.30
CA PHE A 18 -3.68 -9.41 1.91
C PHE A 18 -4.86 -8.65 2.53
N ILE A 19 -6.07 -9.19 2.43
CA ILE A 19 -7.28 -8.56 2.96
C ILE A 19 -7.25 -8.49 4.49
N ASP A 20 -6.78 -9.54 5.16
CA ASP A 20 -6.63 -9.55 6.61
C ASP A 20 -5.62 -8.49 7.08
N ALA A 21 -4.44 -8.44 6.47
CA ALA A 21 -3.43 -7.42 6.79
C ALA A 21 -3.95 -5.99 6.58
N VAL A 22 -4.73 -5.74 5.51
CA VAL A 22 -5.39 -4.44 5.29
C VAL A 22 -6.34 -4.11 6.43
N LYS A 23 -7.23 -5.05 6.80
CA LYS A 23 -8.20 -4.86 7.88
C LYS A 23 -7.51 -4.58 9.21
N GLN A 24 -6.52 -5.40 9.57
CA GLN A 24 -5.76 -5.23 10.81
C GLN A 24 -5.08 -3.85 10.84
N THR A 25 -4.45 -3.44 9.74
CA THR A 25 -3.79 -2.12 9.64
C THR A 25 -4.78 -0.98 9.81
N VAL A 26 -5.96 -1.04 9.18
CA VAL A 26 -7.00 -0.01 9.32
C VAL A 26 -7.56 0.02 10.74
N LEU A 27 -7.83 -1.12 11.35
CA LEU A 27 -8.33 -1.21 12.72
C LEU A 27 -7.33 -0.64 13.74
N ALA A 28 -6.04 -0.97 13.60
CA ALA A 28 -4.96 -0.44 14.43
C ALA A 28 -4.81 1.08 14.32
N ASN A 29 -5.22 1.66 13.18
CA ASN A 29 -5.12 3.09 12.88
C ASN A 29 -6.47 3.82 12.88
N LYS A 30 -7.53 3.22 13.43
CA LYS A 30 -8.90 3.76 13.38
C LYS A 30 -9.00 5.21 13.85
N ARG A 31 -8.25 5.59 14.89
CA ARG A 31 -8.22 6.96 15.45
C ARG A 31 -7.75 8.03 14.46
N TRP A 32 -7.01 7.63 13.43
CA TRP A 32 -6.48 8.53 12.42
C TRP A 32 -7.44 8.74 11.26
N ILE A 33 -8.48 7.90 11.11
CA ILE A 33 -9.44 8.01 9.99
C ILE A 33 -10.10 9.39 10.02
N PRO A 34 -9.96 10.20 8.96
CA PRO A 34 -10.58 11.52 8.90
C PRO A 34 -12.11 11.43 8.98
N PRO A 35 -12.78 12.44 9.58
CA PRO A 35 -14.23 12.57 9.46
C PRO A 35 -14.66 12.64 7.99
N THR A 36 -15.89 12.20 7.72
CA THR A 36 -16.48 12.22 6.38
C THR A 36 -16.30 13.57 5.70
N GLY A 37 -15.74 13.56 4.48
CA GLY A 37 -15.54 14.77 3.67
C GLY A 37 -14.31 15.60 4.01
N LYS A 38 -13.52 15.23 5.04
CA LYS A 38 -12.28 15.95 5.42
C LYS A 38 -10.99 15.33 4.86
N GLY A 39 -11.09 14.14 4.27
CA GLY A 39 -9.97 13.43 3.68
C GLY A 39 -10.20 11.92 3.71
N SER A 40 -9.14 11.18 3.47
CA SER A 40 -9.16 9.72 3.45
C SER A 40 -7.91 9.16 4.15
N LEU A 41 -8.04 7.95 4.71
CA LEU A 41 -6.90 7.16 5.13
C LEU A 41 -6.36 6.40 3.92
N TYR A 42 -5.20 6.81 3.41
CA TYR A 42 -4.56 6.15 2.28
C TYR A 42 -3.79 4.92 2.74
N ILE A 43 -4.05 3.78 2.12
CA ILE A 43 -3.45 2.48 2.45
C ILE A 43 -2.37 2.18 1.41
N ARG A 44 -1.14 1.89 1.87
CA ARG A 44 0.01 1.59 1.01
C ARG A 44 0.56 0.19 1.31
N PRO A 45 0.14 -0.82 0.54
CA PRO A 45 0.77 -2.13 0.52
C PRO A 45 2.12 -2.06 -0.21
N LEU A 46 3.14 -2.72 0.34
CA LEU A 46 4.48 -2.84 -0.20
C LEU A 46 4.93 -4.30 -0.11
N LEU A 47 5.50 -4.82 -1.19
CA LEU A 47 6.20 -6.10 -1.22
C LEU A 47 7.63 -5.82 -1.66
N MET A 48 8.61 -6.16 -0.83
CA MET A 48 10.03 -5.90 -1.08
C MET A 48 10.89 -7.11 -0.74
N GLY A 49 11.96 -7.35 -1.50
CA GLY A 49 13.00 -8.32 -1.12
C GLY A 49 13.82 -7.76 0.05
N SER A 50 14.04 -8.57 1.08
CA SER A 50 14.72 -8.16 2.33
C SER A 50 15.97 -8.98 2.66
N GLY A 51 16.31 -9.98 1.84
CA GLY A 51 17.48 -10.84 2.07
C GLY A 51 18.83 -10.13 1.86
N ALA A 52 19.84 -10.55 2.62
CA ALA A 52 21.20 -9.99 2.57
C ALA A 52 22.03 -10.55 1.40
N VAL A 53 21.68 -10.15 0.16
CA VAL A 53 22.40 -10.58 -1.04
C VAL A 53 22.74 -9.38 -1.93
N LEU A 54 23.98 -9.33 -2.44
CA LEU A 54 24.43 -8.33 -3.42
C LEU A 54 24.39 -8.86 -4.87
N GLY A 55 24.23 -10.18 -5.04
CA GLY A 55 24.16 -10.82 -6.35
C GLY A 55 22.85 -10.51 -7.08
N LEU A 56 22.89 -10.52 -8.41
CA LEU A 56 21.73 -10.27 -9.28
C LEU A 56 20.87 -11.54 -9.42
N ALA A 57 19.97 -11.74 -8.47
CA ALA A 57 18.98 -12.83 -8.45
C ALA A 57 17.73 -12.42 -7.66
N PRO A 58 16.61 -13.16 -7.75
CA PRO A 58 15.49 -12.99 -6.81
C PRO A 58 15.96 -13.10 -5.35
N ALA A 59 15.35 -12.31 -4.47
CA ALA A 59 15.70 -12.32 -3.05
C ALA A 59 15.34 -13.66 -2.39
N SER A 60 16.12 -14.06 -1.39
CA SER A 60 15.83 -15.26 -0.57
C SER A 60 14.67 -15.04 0.40
N GLU A 61 14.39 -13.79 0.75
CA GLU A 61 13.38 -13.39 1.72
C GLU A 61 12.66 -12.13 1.24
N TYR A 62 11.38 -12.02 1.62
CA TYR A 62 10.52 -10.91 1.24
C TYR A 62 9.75 -10.39 2.45
N ALA A 63 9.60 -9.07 2.53
CA ALA A 63 8.74 -8.40 3.48
C ALA A 63 7.48 -7.89 2.77
N PHE A 64 6.32 -8.32 3.26
CA PHE A 64 5.03 -7.73 2.93
C PHE A 64 4.61 -6.79 4.06
N ILE A 65 4.52 -5.49 3.75
CA ILE A 65 4.25 -4.43 4.73
C ILE A 65 3.06 -3.63 4.24
N ILE A 66 2.16 -3.26 5.15
CA ILE A 66 1.11 -2.28 4.89
C ILE A 66 1.24 -1.16 5.90
N PHE A 67 1.28 0.07 5.40
CA PHE A 67 1.22 1.27 6.24
C PHE A 67 0.18 2.23 5.69
N VAL A 68 -0.15 3.25 6.49
CA VAL A 68 -1.16 4.23 6.15
C VAL A 68 -0.63 5.65 6.26
N SER A 69 -1.21 6.56 5.49
CA SER A 69 -0.96 8.00 5.58
C SER A 69 -2.27 8.75 5.46
N LEU A 70 -2.35 9.90 6.13
CA LEU A 70 -3.50 10.80 6.03
C LEU A 70 -3.40 11.64 4.78
N VAL A 71 -4.47 11.66 4.00
CA VAL A 71 -4.52 12.40 2.75
C VAL A 71 -5.75 13.29 2.77
N GLY A 72 -5.54 14.60 2.66
CA GLY A 72 -6.62 15.57 2.50
C GLY A 72 -7.26 15.46 1.11
N ASN A 73 -8.40 16.11 0.92
CA ASN A 73 -9.02 16.17 -0.40
C ASN A 73 -8.07 16.89 -1.38
N TYR A 74 -7.65 16.18 -2.43
CA TYR A 74 -6.78 16.74 -3.48
C TYR A 74 -7.43 17.90 -4.23
N PHE A 75 -8.74 17.85 -4.42
CA PHE A 75 -9.51 18.90 -5.08
C PHE A 75 -10.28 19.67 -4.02
N LYS A 76 -9.89 20.92 -3.79
CA LYS A 76 -10.79 21.89 -3.16
C LYS A 76 -11.85 22.26 -4.20
N VAL A 77 -13.09 22.51 -3.75
CA VAL A 77 -14.19 22.95 -4.62
C VAL A 77 -13.68 24.12 -5.48
N GLY A 78 -13.57 23.92 -6.80
CA GLY A 78 -13.11 24.94 -7.76
C GLY A 78 -11.72 24.78 -8.38
N THR A 79 -11.00 23.65 -8.21
CA THR A 79 -9.63 23.54 -8.78
C THR A 79 -9.54 22.91 -10.17
N SER A 80 -9.27 23.78 -11.15
CA SER A 80 -8.53 23.60 -12.41
C SER A 80 -8.69 22.29 -13.19
N CYS A 81 -9.46 22.37 -14.28
CA CYS A 81 -9.31 21.46 -15.41
C CYS A 81 -7.84 21.48 -15.87
N PHE A 82 -7.20 20.31 -15.90
CA PHE A 82 -5.92 20.15 -16.61
C PHE A 82 -6.20 20.36 -18.10
N LYS A 83 -5.83 21.53 -18.62
CA LYS A 83 -5.78 21.75 -20.06
C LYS A 83 -4.53 21.04 -20.58
N ILE A 84 -4.74 19.97 -21.36
CA ILE A 84 -3.70 19.35 -22.19
C ILE A 84 -3.45 20.28 -23.38
#